data_AF-A0A1V4RP96-F1
#
_entry.id   AF-A0A1V4RP96-F1
#
_cell.length_a   1.000
_cell.length_b   1.000
_cell.length_c   1.000
_cell.angle_alpha   90.00
_cell.angle_beta   90.00
_cell.angle_gamma   90.00
#
_symmetry.space_group_name_H-M   'P 1'
#
loop_
_entity.id
_entity.type
_entity.pdbx_description
1 polymer ?
#
loop_
_entity_poly.entity_id
_entity_poly.type
_entity_poly.pdbx_seq_one_letter_code
_entity_poly.pdbx_strand_id
1 'polypeptide(L)' 'MKEEKKILDIGVLSKEEGLPLEEPDQSIKKVAVIGAGTMGQGISQLVASKGIDIILIEKDKKAAELALESIAKSID' A
#
# COMPACT_ATOMS: atom_id res chain seq x y z
N MET A 1 21.38 15.17 -43.99
CA MET A 1 20.08 15.05 -43.27
C MET A 1 20.03 13.68 -42.64
N LYS A 2 19.88 13.64 -41.30
CA LYS A 2 19.40 12.55 -40.42
C LYS A 2 20.21 11.23 -40.51
N GLU A 3 20.79 10.73 -39.43
CA GLU A 3 20.13 10.40 -38.17
C GLU A 3 21.04 10.55 -36.95
N GLU A 4 20.51 11.28 -35.97
CA GLU A 4 20.90 11.25 -34.58
C GLU A 4 20.57 9.87 -33.98
N LYS A 5 21.58 9.02 -33.75
CA LYS A 5 21.55 8.05 -32.65
C LYS A 5 22.90 8.03 -31.97
N LYS A 6 23.17 9.15 -31.29
CA LYS A 6 24.12 9.21 -30.18
C LYS A 6 23.47 8.38 -29.06
N ILE A 7 23.76 7.08 -29.06
CA ILE A 7 23.41 6.19 -27.96
C ILE A 7 24.14 6.77 -26.74
N LEU A 8 23.38 7.43 -25.87
CA LEU A 8 23.87 7.85 -24.57
C LEU A 8 24.04 6.56 -23.77
N ASP A 9 25.28 6.19 -23.49
CA ASP A 9 25.61 5.11 -22.59
C ASP A 9 24.89 5.34 -21.25
N ILE A 10 23.96 4.43 -20.97
CA ILE A 10 23.14 4.40 -19.73
C ILE A 10 24.01 4.42 -18.46
N GLY A 11 25.30 4.08 -18.57
CA GLY A 11 26.24 4.01 -17.44
C GLY A 11 26.67 5.36 -16.86
N VAL A 12 26.41 6.49 -17.54
CA VAL A 12 26.96 7.81 -17.14
C VAL A 12 25.99 8.65 -16.28
N LEU A 13 24.71 8.28 -16.18
CA LEU A 13 23.67 9.16 -15.62
C LEU A 13 23.21 8.87 -14.17
N SER A 14 23.85 7.98 -13.41
CA SER A 14 23.31 7.64 -12.07
C SER A 14 24.29 7.73 -10.91
N LYS A 15 25.51 8.24 -11.13
CA LYS A 15 26.41 8.51 -10.00
C LYS A 15 26.21 9.95 -9.53
N GLU A 16 25.12 10.19 -8.81
CA GLU A 16 25.05 11.35 -7.93
C GLU A 16 25.95 11.07 -6.72
N GLU A 17 27.06 11.80 -6.63
CA GLU A 17 27.81 11.99 -5.38
C GLU A 17 26.99 12.89 -4.45
N GLY A 18 25.89 12.34 -3.92
CA GLY A 18 25.16 12.89 -2.79
C GLY A 18 25.48 12.08 -1.54
N LEU A 19 25.53 12.72 -0.37
CA LEU A 19 25.60 12.01 0.92
C LEU A 19 24.59 10.85 0.95
N PRO A 20 24.84 9.75 1.69
CA PRO A 20 23.83 8.73 1.89
C PRO A 20 22.64 9.37 2.59
N LEU A 21 21.66 9.80 1.79
CA LEU A 21 20.34 10.11 2.27
C LEU A 21 19.77 8.74 2.60
N GLU A 22 19.69 8.42 3.90
CA GLU A 22 18.85 7.32 4.34
C GLU A 22 17.50 7.54 3.66
N GLU A 23 17.12 6.64 2.74
CA GLU A 23 15.79 6.72 2.14
C GLU A 23 14.78 6.69 3.29
N PRO A 24 13.86 7.66 3.37
CA PRO A 24 12.95 7.75 4.50
C PRO A 24 12.18 6.43 4.62
N ASP A 25 12.08 5.89 5.83
CA ASP A 25 11.34 4.65 6.11
C ASP A 25 9.88 4.77 5.60
N GLN A 26 9.60 4.12 4.47
CA GLN A 26 8.28 4.09 3.84
C GLN A 26 7.41 2.93 4.36
N SER A 27 7.74 2.33 5.50
CA SER A 27 6.95 1.25 6.07
C SER A 27 5.51 1.70 6.41
N ILE A 28 4.53 0.95 5.91
CA ILE A 28 3.11 1.21 6.20
C ILE A 28 2.81 0.65 7.59
N LYS A 29 2.54 1.55 8.54
CA LYS A 29 2.24 1.19 9.94
C LYS A 29 0.75 0.97 10.19
N LYS A 30 -0.10 1.67 9.45
CA LYS A 30 -1.57 1.65 9.63
C LYS A 30 -2.29 2.01 8.35
N VAL A 31 -3.43 1.36 8.09
CA VAL A 31 -4.26 1.58 6.91
C VAL A 31 -5.68 1.94 7.33
N ALA A 32 -6.26 2.95 6.68
CA ALA A 32 -7.69 3.25 6.81
C ALA A 32 -8.44 2.73 5.58
N VAL A 33 -9.51 1.96 5.80
CA VAL A 33 -10.39 1.46 4.75
C VAL A 33 -11.77 2.10 4.92
N ILE A 34 -12.22 2.84 3.91
CA ILE A 34 -13.50 3.54 3.92
C ILE A 34 -14.49 2.74 3.09
N GLY A 35 -15.53 2.22 3.76
CA GLY A 35 -16.51 1.29 3.23
C GLY A 35 -16.21 -0.15 3.65
N ALA A 36 -17.18 -0.80 4.28
CA ALA A 36 -17.11 -2.16 4.77
C ALA A 36 -17.94 -3.15 3.92
N GLY A 37 -18.16 -2.82 2.65
CA GLY A 37 -18.72 -3.76 1.67
C GLY A 37 -17.72 -4.87 1.29
N THR A 38 -18.08 -5.70 0.31
CA THR A 38 -17.28 -6.87 -0.11
C THR A 38 -15.81 -6.54 -0.39
N MET A 39 -15.55 -5.47 -1.13
CA MET A 39 -14.18 -5.08 -1.47
C MET A 39 -13.41 -4.54 -0.25
N GLY A 40 -14.06 -3.73 0.59
CA GLY A 40 -13.45 -3.18 1.80
C GLY A 40 -13.07 -4.26 2.82
N GLN A 41 -13.91 -5.29 2.94
CA GLN A 41 -13.61 -6.46 3.75
C GLN A 41 -12.41 -7.25 3.21
N GLY A 42 -12.36 -7.52 1.91
CA GLY A 42 -11.24 -8.24 1.30
C GLY A 42 -9.90 -7.50 1.40
N ILE A 43 -9.92 -6.18 1.19
CA ILE A 43 -8.74 -5.32 1.41
C ILE A 43 -8.32 -5.39 2.89
N SER A 44 -9.28 -5.30 3.80
CA SER A 44 -8.98 -5.35 5.24
C SER A 44 -8.38 -6.69 5.65
N GLN A 45 -8.91 -7.80 5.15
CA GLN A 45 -8.37 -9.14 5.40
C GLN A 45 -6.92 -9.27 4.92
N LEU A 46 -6.62 -8.82 3.69
CA LEU A 46 -5.26 -8.90 3.14
C LEU A 46 -4.26 -8.02 3.92
N VAL A 47 -4.68 -6.83 4.34
CA VAL A 47 -3.81 -5.94 5.09
C VAL A 47 -3.58 -6.49 6.50
N ALA A 48 -4.61 -7.06 7.13
CA ALA A 48 -4.53 -7.60 8.49
C ALA A 48 -3.70 -8.88 8.52
N SER A 49 -3.79 -9.72 7.49
CA SER A 49 -2.96 -10.94 7.37
C SER A 49 -1.46 -10.64 7.21
N LYS A 50 -1.11 -9.42 6.79
CA LYS A 50 0.28 -8.93 6.78
C LYS A 50 0.73 -8.33 8.12
N GLY A 51 -0.12 -8.37 9.15
CA GLY A 51 0.18 -7.82 10.48
C GLY A 51 0.16 -6.29 10.53
N ILE A 52 -0.53 -5.63 9.59
CA ILE A 52 -0.65 -4.17 9.56
C ILE A 52 -1.96 -3.77 10.25
N ASP A 53 -1.90 -2.74 11.10
CA ASP A 53 -3.07 -2.20 11.79
C ASP A 53 -4.07 -1.58 10.81
N ILE A 54 -5.37 -1.77 11.07
CA ILE A 54 -6.43 -1.26 10.22
C ILE A 54 -7.46 -0.47 11.01
N ILE A 55 -7.95 0.60 10.39
CA ILE A 55 -9.15 1.33 10.79
C ILE A 55 -10.19 1.12 9.69
N LEU A 56 -11.26 0.37 9.98
CA LEU A 56 -12.39 0.19 9.08
C LEU A 56 -13.48 1.22 9.40
N ILE A 57 -13.88 2.00 8.39
CA ILE A 57 -14.87 3.08 8.52
C ILE A 57 -16.09 2.72 7.68
N GLU A 58 -17.25 2.66 8.31
CA GLU A 58 -18.53 2.40 7.64
C GLU A 58 -19.61 3.29 8.28
N LYS A 59 -20.54 3.80 7.46
CA LYS A 59 -21.61 4.69 7.95
C LYS A 59 -22.67 3.92 8.72
N ASP A 60 -22.93 2.68 8.32
CA ASP A 60 -23.92 1.82 8.94
C ASP A 60 -23.24 0.96 10.02
N LYS A 61 -23.66 1.17 11.27
CA LYS A 61 -23.11 0.46 12.43
C LYS A 61 -23.28 -1.06 12.32
N LYS A 62 -24.44 -1.53 11.86
CA LYS A 62 -24.71 -2.97 11.73
C LYS A 62 -23.85 -3.58 10.63
N ALA A 63 -23.67 -2.88 9.52
CA ALA A 63 -22.77 -3.32 8.46
C ALA A 63 -21.31 -3.37 8.93
N ALA A 64 -20.88 -2.38 9.73
CA ALA A 64 -19.55 -2.35 10.32
C ALA A 64 -19.29 -3.56 11.24
N GLU A 65 -20.24 -3.88 12.12
CA GLU A 65 -20.14 -5.01 13.04
C GLU A 65 -20.07 -6.36 12.30
N LEU A 66 -20.94 -6.56 11.29
CA LEU A 66 -20.93 -7.76 10.46
C LEU A 66 -19.62 -7.91 9.66
N ALA A 67 -19.10 -6.80 9.13
CA ALA A 67 -17.84 -6.81 8.42
C ALA A 67 -16.68 -7.18 9.35
N LEU A 68 -16.64 -6.62 10.56
CA LEU A 68 -15.62 -6.93 11.56
C LEU A 68 -15.65 -8.42 11.92
N GLU A 69 -16.83 -8.99 12.16
CA GLU A 69 -17.01 -10.41 12.44
C GLU A 69 -16.54 -11.29 11.27
N SER A 70 -16.89 -10.91 10.04
CA SER A 70 -16.50 -11.64 8.82
C SER A 70 -15.00 -11.59 8.55
N ILE A 71 -14.37 -10.44 8.80
CA ILE A 71 -12.91 -10.26 8.69
C ILE A 71 -12.20 -11.12 9.74
N ALA A 72 -12.64 -11.06 11.00
CA ALA A 72 -12.04 -11.83 12.10
C ALA A 72 -12.08 -13.35 11.84
N LYS A 73 -13.22 -13.87 11.38
CA LYS A 73 -13.39 -15.29 11.01
C LYS A 73 -12.49 -15.77 9.87
N SER A 74 -11.96 -14.84 9.06
CA SER A 74 -11.14 -15.18 7.89
C SER A 74 -9.64 -15.14 8.18
N ILE A 75 -9.25 -14.71 9.38
CA ILE A 75 -7.86 -14.55 9.81
C ILE A 75 -7.47 -15.59 10.88
N ASP A 76 -8.45 -16.24 11.52
CA ASP A 76 -8.26 -17.51 12.26
C ASP A 76 -7.87 -18.66 11.30
#